data_AF-A0AB39V3B2-F1
#
_entry.id   AF-A0AB39V3B2-F1
#
_cell.length_a   1.000
_cell.length_b   1.000
_cell.length_c   1.000
_cell.angle_alpha   90.00
_cell.angle_beta   90.00
_cell.angle_gamma   90.00
#
_symmetry.space_group_name_H-M   'P 1'
#
loop_
_entity.id
_entity.type
_entity.pdbx_description
1 polymer ?
#
loop_
_entity_poly.entity_id
_entity_poly.type
_entity_poly.pdbx_seq_one_letter_code
_entity_poly.pdbx_strand_id
1 'polypeptide(L)'
;MENENKNVNEILDEKKEEKAGKENPKSGKKTGVILGITALLILGIIILGIIFNGRNIKLGGNVVNEDEDDKIFRVNPVKDPQVTYYNFRGEAYPDWAKFGMTRSNGARGHQGIDIFALPGTDVYAVLDGKIVDMYVDKTGYGLNFYMEVDPKELEKIKRKNFKPKESAREWAYSENYDPNTMQIKYIRYCHLSEVNVKIGDTVKAGQVIAKTGTTGNASGTHAPHVHFEIAFEMRGKGLINRVNPEMYFKIKNGKDLTEKDKKAQTEASKTEWFETKGYDKGFSEKSTLLEAGKNPNENKNLKNMKQKKK
;
A
#
# COMPACT_ATOMS: atom_id res chain seq x y z
N MET A 1 18.86 -50.24 50.97
CA MET A 1 19.14 -49.00 51.72
C MET A 1 18.56 -47.86 50.89
N GLU A 2 17.24 -47.79 50.67
CA GLU A 2 16.15 -47.57 51.64
C GLU A 2 16.21 -46.17 52.27
N ASN A 3 15.19 -45.37 51.92
CA ASN A 3 14.45 -44.39 52.72
C ASN A 3 14.32 -43.02 52.03
N GLU A 4 13.17 -42.35 52.03
CA GLU A 4 11.76 -42.70 52.13
C GLU A 4 11.01 -41.37 51.92
N ASN A 5 9.81 -41.45 51.35
CA ASN A 5 8.87 -40.34 51.21
C ASN A 5 8.40 -39.80 52.57
N LYS A 6 7.98 -38.52 52.61
CA LYS A 6 6.85 -38.01 53.40
C LYS A 6 6.38 -36.68 52.76
N ASN A 7 5.17 -36.62 52.17
CA ASN A 7 3.87 -36.28 52.79
C ASN A 7 3.82 -34.85 53.38
N VAL A 8 2.77 -34.02 53.31
CA VAL A 8 1.44 -34.06 52.66
C VAL A 8 0.76 -32.69 52.91
N ASN A 9 -0.13 -32.31 51.97
CA ASN A 9 -1.35 -31.47 51.98
C ASN A 9 -1.64 -30.29 52.94
N GLU A 10 -2.35 -29.34 52.32
CA GLU A 10 -3.58 -28.64 52.75
C GLU A 10 -3.59 -27.82 54.04
N ILE A 11 -3.69 -26.49 53.89
CA ILE A 11 -4.58 -25.65 54.69
C ILE A 11 -5.06 -24.48 53.81
N LEU A 12 -6.33 -24.46 53.40
CA LEU A 12 -7.14 -23.23 53.22
C LEU A 12 -8.62 -23.64 53.21
N ASP A 13 -9.16 -23.81 54.42
CA ASP A 13 -10.59 -23.93 54.66
C ASP A 13 -11.23 -22.59 55.04
N GLU A 14 -12.36 -22.35 54.37
CA GLU A 14 -13.63 -21.86 54.91
C GLU A 14 -13.72 -20.50 55.62
N LYS A 15 -14.58 -19.64 55.04
CA LYS A 15 -15.75 -19.10 55.76
C LYS A 15 -16.86 -18.69 54.77
N LYS A 16 -17.91 -19.50 54.74
CA LYS A 16 -19.27 -19.19 54.28
C LYS A 16 -20.20 -19.51 55.43
N GLU A 17 -21.13 -18.60 55.73
CA GLU A 17 -22.47 -18.75 56.35
C GLU A 17 -22.91 -17.34 56.79
N GLU A 18 -24.16 -16.88 56.74
CA GLU A 18 -25.45 -17.52 56.49
C GLU A 18 -26.51 -16.46 56.08
N LYS A 19 -27.63 -16.94 55.54
CA LYS A 19 -28.82 -16.21 55.05
C LYS A 19 -29.78 -15.80 56.17
N ALA A 20 -30.59 -14.75 55.94
CA ALA A 20 -31.99 -14.73 56.37
C ALA A 20 -32.82 -13.76 55.50
N GLY A 21 -33.95 -14.24 54.96
CA GLY A 21 -34.90 -13.43 54.19
C GLY A 21 -36.02 -12.83 55.05
N LYS A 22 -36.84 -11.95 54.46
CA LYS A 22 -38.27 -11.79 54.78
C LYS A 22 -38.99 -10.92 53.73
N GLU A 23 -40.28 -11.18 53.65
CA GLU A 23 -41.21 -10.97 52.53
C GLU A 23 -41.87 -9.57 52.48
N ASN A 24 -42.47 -9.27 51.31
CA ASN A 24 -43.40 -8.16 51.06
C ASN A 24 -44.73 -8.29 51.85
N PRO A 25 -45.48 -7.16 51.99
CA PRO A 25 -46.89 -7.20 51.62
C PRO A 25 -47.37 -6.02 50.75
N LYS A 26 -48.52 -6.25 50.13
CA LYS A 26 -49.15 -5.55 48.98
C LYS A 26 -50.03 -4.34 49.36
N SER A 27 -50.22 -3.48 48.34
CA SER A 27 -51.51 -2.91 47.85
C SER A 27 -52.28 -1.86 48.67
N GLY A 28 -52.42 -0.67 48.08
CA GLY A 28 -53.57 0.23 48.25
C GLY A 28 -54.00 0.84 46.91
N LYS A 29 -55.22 0.53 46.46
CA LYS A 29 -55.88 1.08 45.25
C LYS A 29 -56.19 2.58 45.42
N LYS A 30 -55.99 3.39 44.37
CA LYS A 30 -56.86 4.54 44.05
C LYS A 30 -57.14 4.59 42.55
N THR A 31 -58.43 4.61 42.26
CA THR A 31 -59.15 4.78 41.00
C THR A 31 -58.98 6.17 40.39
N GLY A 32 -58.93 6.27 39.05
CA GLY A 32 -59.32 7.49 38.33
C GLY A 32 -58.56 7.80 37.04
N VAL A 33 -59.31 7.77 35.92
CA VAL A 33 -59.11 8.56 34.68
C VAL A 33 -57.95 8.16 33.74
N ILE A 34 -58.20 7.21 32.84
CA ILE A 34 -57.41 7.02 31.60
C ILE A 34 -58.38 7.13 30.42
N LEU A 35 -58.75 8.35 30.02
CA LEU A 35 -59.46 8.59 28.75
C LEU A 35 -59.10 9.94 28.09
N GLY A 36 -58.01 10.60 28.52
CA GLY A 36 -57.62 11.94 28.02
C GLY A 36 -56.26 12.04 27.32
N ILE A 37 -55.36 11.05 27.46
CA ILE A 37 -53.96 11.17 27.00
C ILE A 37 -53.73 10.49 25.65
N THR A 38 -54.51 9.47 25.29
CA THR A 38 -54.38 8.76 24.01
C THR A 38 -54.90 9.58 22.82
N ALA A 39 -55.93 10.40 23.00
CA ALA A 39 -56.47 11.26 21.93
C ALA A 39 -55.53 12.43 21.57
N LEU A 40 -54.78 12.97 22.54
CA LEU A 40 -53.81 14.06 22.29
C LEU A 40 -52.53 13.57 21.58
N LEU A 41 -52.13 12.31 21.80
CA LEU A 41 -50.99 11.71 21.10
C LEU A 41 -51.28 11.43 19.62
N ILE A 42 -52.52 11.06 19.27
CA ILE A 42 -52.90 10.79 17.87
C ILE A 42 -53.09 12.11 17.08
N LEU A 43 -53.63 13.16 17.70
CA LEU A 43 -53.77 14.47 17.06
C LEU A 43 -52.41 15.16 16.83
N GLY A 44 -51.45 14.98 17.75
CA GLY A 44 -50.08 15.47 17.59
C GLY A 44 -49.32 14.82 16.42
N ILE A 45 -49.62 13.56 16.10
CA ILE A 45 -49.02 12.84 14.97
C ILE A 45 -49.61 13.32 13.63
N ILE A 46 -50.90 13.70 13.60
CA ILE A 46 -51.56 14.19 12.37
C ILE A 46 -51.17 15.64 12.05
N ILE A 47 -51.00 16.51 13.06
CA ILE A 47 -50.56 17.90 12.84
C ILE A 47 -49.06 17.98 12.48
N LEU A 48 -48.21 17.08 13.03
CA LEU A 48 -46.81 16.98 12.59
C LEU A 48 -46.67 16.39 11.17
N GLY A 49 -47.62 15.54 10.74
CA GLY A 49 -47.68 14.99 9.39
C GLY A 49 -48.16 15.95 8.30
N ILE A 50 -48.87 17.04 8.65
CA ILE A 50 -49.40 18.01 7.68
C ILE A 50 -48.48 19.22 7.47
N ILE A 51 -47.55 19.52 8.39
CA ILE A 51 -46.53 20.58 8.21
C ILE A 51 -45.34 20.10 7.33
N PHE A 52 -45.20 18.79 7.10
CA PHE A 52 -44.14 18.22 6.26
C PHE A 52 -44.59 17.79 4.85
N ASN A 53 -45.76 18.24 4.39
CA ASN A 53 -46.24 17.95 3.03
C ASN A 53 -46.31 19.23 2.20
N GLY A 54 -45.14 19.71 1.73
CA GLY A 54 -45.08 20.95 0.96
C GLY A 54 -43.68 21.42 0.63
N ARG A 55 -42.78 20.54 0.19
CA ARG A 55 -41.59 20.88 -0.60
C ARG A 55 -40.96 19.61 -1.15
N ASN A 56 -41.37 19.23 -2.35
CA ASN A 56 -40.54 18.43 -3.25
C ASN A 56 -39.32 19.26 -3.64
N ILE A 57 -38.35 19.38 -2.73
CA ILE A 57 -36.98 19.68 -3.11
C ILE A 57 -36.47 18.36 -3.63
N LYS A 58 -36.32 18.25 -4.96
CA LYS A 58 -35.36 17.31 -5.53
C LYS A 58 -34.02 17.66 -4.89
N LEU A 59 -33.66 16.99 -3.78
CA LEU A 59 -32.26 16.86 -3.43
C LEU A 59 -31.69 16.12 -4.62
N GLY A 60 -31.03 16.89 -5.49
CA GLY A 60 -30.26 16.33 -6.58
C GLY A 60 -29.47 15.19 -6.00
N GLY A 61 -29.55 14.03 -6.65
CA GLY A 61 -28.50 13.04 -6.44
C GLY A 61 -27.20 13.82 -6.49
N ASN A 62 -26.33 13.60 -5.52
CA ASN A 62 -24.93 13.88 -5.77
C ASN A 62 -24.61 13.10 -7.05
N VAL A 63 -24.66 13.80 -8.17
CA VAL A 63 -23.75 13.54 -9.26
C VAL A 63 -22.43 13.58 -8.53
N VAL A 64 -21.92 12.41 -8.18
CA VAL A 64 -20.54 12.28 -7.76
C VAL A 64 -19.83 12.92 -8.93
N ASN A 65 -19.33 14.14 -8.72
CA ASN A 65 -18.39 14.72 -9.64
C ASN A 65 -17.24 13.72 -9.58
N GLU A 66 -17.22 12.77 -10.52
CA GLU A 66 -16.05 11.96 -10.78
C GLU A 66 -14.91 12.96 -10.82
N ASP A 67 -13.99 12.80 -9.88
CA ASP A 67 -12.84 13.67 -9.76
C ASP A 67 -12.22 13.71 -11.16
N GLU A 68 -11.80 14.86 -11.68
CA GLU A 68 -11.22 14.92 -13.04
C GLU A 68 -10.08 13.89 -13.22
N ASP A 69 -9.42 13.54 -12.11
CA ASP A 69 -8.43 12.47 -11.99
C ASP A 69 -8.97 11.07 -12.34
N ASP A 70 -10.25 10.76 -12.09
CA ASP A 70 -10.93 9.49 -12.43
C ASP A 70 -11.09 9.30 -13.94
N LYS A 71 -11.17 10.39 -14.70
CA LYS A 71 -11.33 10.37 -16.16
C LYS A 71 -10.02 10.14 -16.92
N ILE A 72 -8.88 10.31 -16.24
CA ILE A 72 -7.56 10.11 -16.84
C ILE A 72 -7.28 8.60 -16.97
N PHE A 73 -7.22 8.12 -18.22
CA PHE A 73 -6.82 6.75 -18.52
C PHE A 73 -5.36 6.50 -18.12
N ARG A 74 -5.12 5.38 -17.44
CA ARG A 74 -3.80 4.95 -16.99
C ARG A 74 -3.59 3.49 -17.32
N VAL A 75 -2.46 3.17 -17.93
CA VAL A 75 -2.00 1.78 -17.99
C VAL A 75 -1.36 1.45 -16.64
N ASN A 76 -1.93 0.49 -15.94
CA ASN A 76 -1.39 0.02 -14.67
C ASN A 76 -0.22 -0.94 -14.89
N PRO A 77 0.76 -1.00 -13.96
CA PRO A 77 1.94 -1.85 -14.10
C PRO A 77 1.59 -3.35 -14.11
N VAL A 78 0.47 -3.72 -13.46
CA VAL A 78 -0.18 -5.04 -13.51
C VAL A 78 -1.69 -4.83 -13.60
N LYS A 79 -2.44 -5.86 -14.00
CA LYS A 79 -3.91 -5.81 -13.98
C LYS A 79 -4.44 -5.69 -12.55
N ASP A 80 -5.44 -4.83 -12.36
CA ASP A 80 -6.15 -4.64 -11.08
C ASP A 80 -5.19 -4.41 -9.89
N PRO A 81 -4.35 -3.37 -9.92
CA PRO A 81 -3.23 -3.22 -8.99
C PRO A 81 -3.72 -2.99 -7.56
N GLN A 82 -3.09 -3.70 -6.62
CA GLN A 82 -3.38 -3.67 -5.19
C GLN A 82 -2.09 -3.53 -4.42
N VAL A 83 -2.06 -2.69 -3.39
CA VAL A 83 -0.95 -2.70 -2.45
C VAL A 83 -0.93 -4.03 -1.71
N THR A 84 0.24 -4.62 -1.50
CA THR A 84 0.34 -5.82 -0.66
C THR A 84 -0.14 -5.53 0.75
N TYR A 85 -1.05 -6.37 1.23
CA TYR A 85 -1.64 -6.27 2.57
C TYR A 85 -0.77 -6.96 3.63
N TYR A 86 -0.03 -7.99 3.21
CA TYR A 86 0.88 -8.77 4.05
C TYR A 86 2.34 -8.37 3.81
N ASN A 87 3.17 -8.52 4.83
CA ASN A 87 4.62 -8.42 4.69
C ASN A 87 5.24 -9.75 4.21
N PHE A 88 6.56 -9.77 4.04
CA PHE A 88 7.29 -10.95 3.60
C PHE A 88 7.16 -12.18 4.52
N ARG A 89 6.73 -12.01 5.77
CA ARG A 89 6.46 -13.10 6.74
C ARG A 89 5.00 -13.56 6.76
N GLY A 90 4.13 -12.95 5.96
CA GLY A 90 2.70 -13.27 5.92
C GLY A 90 1.89 -12.58 7.03
N GLU A 91 2.45 -11.56 7.67
CA GLU A 91 1.79 -10.78 8.72
C GLU A 91 1.11 -9.53 8.11
N ALA A 92 -0.07 -9.17 8.59
CA ALA A 92 -0.82 -8.03 8.06
C ALA A 92 -0.16 -6.70 8.42
N TYR A 93 0.48 -6.05 7.43
CA TYR A 93 1.16 -4.76 7.55
C TYR A 93 0.91 -3.91 6.30
N PRO A 94 -0.34 -3.44 6.09
CA PRO A 94 -0.76 -2.81 4.83
C PRO A 94 -0.05 -1.50 4.47
N ASP A 95 0.64 -0.88 5.42
CA ASP A 95 1.39 0.35 5.18
C ASP A 95 2.87 0.09 4.83
N TRP A 96 3.45 -1.08 5.15
CA TRP A 96 4.88 -1.38 4.91
C TRP A 96 5.25 -1.50 3.43
N ALA A 97 4.26 -1.78 2.60
CA ALA A 97 4.34 -1.91 1.16
C ALA A 97 4.39 -0.56 0.44
N LYS A 98 4.11 0.54 1.14
CA LYS A 98 3.96 1.87 0.55
C LYS A 98 5.26 2.65 0.55
N PHE A 99 5.32 3.68 -0.28
CA PHE A 99 6.49 4.55 -0.41
C PHE A 99 6.68 5.47 0.80
N GLY A 100 7.93 5.64 1.24
CA GLY A 100 8.29 6.55 2.33
C GLY A 100 8.96 5.84 3.51
N MET A 101 8.98 6.46 4.70
CA MET A 101 9.57 5.88 5.91
C MET A 101 8.58 4.92 6.60
N THR A 102 8.01 4.00 5.82
CA THR A 102 6.86 3.18 6.20
C THR A 102 7.25 1.89 6.93
N ARG A 103 8.53 1.51 6.91
CA ARG A 103 9.03 0.23 7.45
C ARG A 103 9.72 0.41 8.80
N SER A 104 9.65 -0.63 9.63
CA SER A 104 10.32 -0.68 10.94
C SER A 104 10.03 0.56 11.80
N ASN A 105 8.75 0.96 11.89
CA ASN A 105 8.28 2.12 12.65
C ASN A 105 8.98 3.45 12.27
N GLY A 106 9.35 3.64 11.00
CA GLY A 106 10.04 4.85 10.55
C GLY A 106 11.56 4.77 10.55
N ALA A 107 12.15 3.62 10.90
CA ALA A 107 13.60 3.44 10.83
C ALA A 107 14.10 3.12 9.41
N ARG A 108 13.22 2.63 8.51
CA ARG A 108 13.60 2.21 7.17
C ARG A 108 12.65 2.76 6.12
N GLY A 109 13.25 3.32 5.06
CA GLY A 109 12.53 3.74 3.87
C GLY A 109 12.14 2.56 2.98
N HIS A 110 11.04 2.72 2.25
CA HIS A 110 10.64 1.87 1.15
C HIS A 110 10.62 2.70 -0.14
N GLN A 111 11.44 2.30 -1.11
CA GLN A 111 11.84 3.10 -2.27
C GLN A 111 10.80 3.16 -3.40
N GLY A 112 9.72 2.40 -3.27
CA GLY A 112 8.65 2.31 -4.24
C GLY A 112 7.38 1.81 -3.56
N ILE A 113 6.58 1.09 -4.32
CA ILE A 113 5.39 0.42 -3.83
C ILE A 113 5.42 -1.06 -4.21
N ASP A 114 5.00 -1.92 -3.28
CA ASP A 114 4.86 -3.35 -3.53
C ASP A 114 3.41 -3.61 -3.97
N ILE A 115 3.25 -3.98 -5.24
CA ILE A 115 1.94 -4.26 -5.83
C ILE A 115 1.75 -5.76 -5.86
N PHE A 116 0.71 -6.25 -5.18
CA PHE A 116 0.38 -7.66 -5.09
C PHE A 116 0.21 -8.26 -6.50
N ALA A 117 0.97 -9.32 -6.76
CA ALA A 117 0.92 -10.07 -8.00
C ALA A 117 1.57 -11.44 -7.78
N LEU A 118 0.87 -12.51 -8.17
CA LEU A 118 1.46 -13.85 -8.15
C LEU A 118 2.59 -13.94 -9.18
N PRO A 119 3.63 -14.76 -8.97
CA PRO A 119 4.68 -14.98 -9.97
C PRO A 119 4.08 -15.40 -11.32
N GLY A 120 4.68 -14.91 -12.41
CA GLY A 120 4.22 -15.14 -13.78
C GLY A 120 3.13 -14.18 -14.28
N THR A 121 2.65 -13.26 -13.43
CA THR A 121 1.69 -12.21 -13.83
C THR A 121 2.34 -11.26 -14.82
N ASP A 122 1.62 -10.89 -15.87
CA ASP A 122 2.12 -9.94 -16.88
C ASP A 122 2.37 -8.56 -16.27
N VAL A 123 3.52 -7.99 -16.61
CA VAL A 123 3.91 -6.62 -16.31
C VAL A 123 3.81 -5.78 -17.58
N TYR A 124 3.13 -4.63 -17.48
CA TYR A 124 2.85 -3.75 -18.60
C TYR A 124 3.72 -2.50 -18.56
N ALA A 125 4.17 -2.04 -19.73
CA ALA A 125 4.72 -0.70 -19.86
C ALA A 125 3.61 0.33 -19.54
N VAL A 126 3.77 1.08 -18.45
CA VAL A 126 2.76 2.07 -18.03
C VAL A 126 2.66 3.30 -18.93
N LEU A 127 3.70 3.55 -19.74
CA LEU A 127 3.80 4.63 -20.72
C LEU A 127 4.66 4.16 -21.90
N ASP A 128 4.58 4.88 -23.02
CA ASP A 128 5.60 4.81 -24.06
C ASP A 128 6.96 5.17 -23.45
N GLY A 129 8.00 4.41 -23.78
CA GLY A 129 9.30 4.62 -23.18
C GLY A 129 10.41 3.80 -23.80
N LYS A 130 11.61 3.96 -23.27
CA LYS A 130 12.82 3.24 -23.70
C LYS A 130 13.44 2.50 -22.53
N ILE A 131 13.85 1.26 -22.71
CA ILE A 131 14.59 0.50 -21.70
C ILE A 131 16.03 1.02 -21.66
N VAL A 132 16.45 1.54 -20.51
CA VAL A 132 17.73 2.27 -20.37
C VAL A 132 18.75 1.57 -19.47
N ASP A 133 18.33 0.62 -18.66
CA ASP A 133 19.22 -0.22 -17.85
C ASP A 133 18.51 -1.51 -17.43
N MET A 134 19.27 -2.59 -17.28
CA MET A 134 18.73 -3.90 -16.94
C MET A 134 19.86 -4.75 -16.34
N TYR A 135 19.60 -5.35 -15.19
CA TYR A 135 20.59 -6.16 -14.48
C TYR A 135 19.92 -6.98 -13.37
N VAL A 136 20.70 -7.89 -12.78
CA VAL A 136 20.28 -8.73 -11.66
C VAL A 136 20.96 -8.28 -10.38
N ASP A 137 20.19 -7.74 -9.44
CA ASP A 137 20.63 -7.47 -8.08
C ASP A 137 20.26 -8.63 -7.15
N LYS A 138 21.20 -9.58 -6.98
CA LYS A 138 20.97 -10.82 -6.20
C LYS A 138 20.64 -10.57 -4.73
N THR A 139 21.03 -9.42 -4.18
CA THR A 139 20.85 -9.10 -2.75
C THR A 139 19.71 -8.13 -2.46
N GLY A 140 19.17 -7.50 -3.50
CA GLY A 140 18.12 -6.51 -3.42
C GLY A 140 17.04 -6.76 -4.46
N TYR A 141 17.06 -5.98 -5.53
CA TYR A 141 15.93 -5.85 -6.46
C TYR A 141 15.68 -7.05 -7.40
N GLY A 142 16.53 -8.08 -7.37
CA GLY A 142 16.40 -9.23 -8.26
C GLY A 142 16.63 -8.86 -9.72
N LEU A 143 16.02 -9.61 -10.64
CA LEU A 143 15.94 -9.21 -12.05
C LEU A 143 15.07 -7.96 -12.15
N ASN A 144 15.64 -6.89 -12.69
CA ASN A 144 15.00 -5.59 -12.74
C ASN A 144 15.48 -4.79 -13.95
N PHE A 145 14.69 -3.79 -14.33
CA PHE A 145 15.08 -2.83 -15.36
C PHE A 145 14.50 -1.45 -15.10
N TYR A 146 15.14 -0.44 -15.70
CA TYR A 146 14.65 0.92 -15.78
C TYR A 146 14.13 1.22 -17.19
N MET A 147 12.98 1.87 -17.23
CA MET A 147 12.40 2.49 -18.41
C MET A 147 12.46 4.01 -18.25
N GLU A 148 13.01 4.71 -19.24
CA GLU A 148 12.91 6.17 -19.35
C GLU A 148 11.66 6.52 -20.17
N VAL A 149 10.85 7.47 -19.67
CA VAL A 149 9.62 7.95 -20.28
C VAL A 149 9.70 9.45 -20.55
N ASP A 150 8.82 9.98 -21.40
CA ASP A 150 8.68 11.44 -21.55
C ASP A 150 8.09 12.04 -20.25
N PRO A 151 8.83 12.94 -19.56
CA PRO A 151 8.31 13.60 -18.36
C PRO A 151 6.98 14.32 -18.58
N LYS A 152 6.73 14.84 -19.78
CA LYS A 152 5.47 15.54 -20.11
C LYS A 152 4.29 14.58 -20.15
N GLU A 153 4.48 13.38 -20.71
CA GLU A 153 3.43 12.35 -20.72
C GLU A 153 3.18 11.79 -19.32
N LEU A 154 4.23 11.65 -18.50
CA LEU A 154 4.10 11.24 -17.10
C LEU A 154 3.34 12.29 -16.26
N GLU A 155 3.62 13.58 -16.45
CA GLU A 155 2.92 14.65 -15.73
C GLU A 155 1.42 14.70 -16.06
N LYS A 156 1.00 14.35 -17.29
CA LYS A 156 -0.43 14.29 -17.66
C LYS A 156 -1.23 13.28 -16.84
N ILE A 157 -0.60 12.22 -16.34
CA ILE A 157 -1.29 11.18 -15.56
C ILE A 157 -1.22 11.39 -14.04
N LYS A 158 -0.48 12.42 -13.60
CA LYS A 158 -0.36 12.77 -12.19
C LYS A 158 -1.71 13.11 -11.58
N ARG A 159 -1.95 12.62 -10.38
CA ARG A 159 -3.16 12.87 -9.61
C ARG A 159 -3.08 14.24 -8.97
N LYS A 160 -4.04 15.11 -9.26
CA LYS A 160 -4.08 16.50 -8.77
C LYS A 160 -4.27 16.57 -7.26
N ASN A 161 -5.08 15.67 -6.70
CA ASN A 161 -5.49 15.69 -5.30
C ASN A 161 -4.80 14.62 -4.43
N PHE A 162 -3.70 14.02 -4.90
CA PHE A 162 -2.97 13.03 -4.12
C PHE A 162 -2.35 13.66 -2.86
N LYS A 163 -2.57 13.01 -1.72
CA LYS A 163 -1.91 13.32 -0.46
C LYS A 163 -1.35 12.03 0.14
N PRO A 164 -0.05 11.97 0.47
CA PRO A 164 0.50 10.80 1.14
C PRO A 164 -0.14 10.63 2.52
N LYS A 165 -0.31 9.38 2.97
CA LYS A 165 -0.82 9.10 4.31
C LYS A 165 0.28 9.37 5.35
N GLU A 166 0.26 10.57 5.92
CA GLU A 166 1.23 10.98 6.95
C GLU A 166 1.27 10.04 8.16
N SER A 167 0.11 9.50 8.58
CA SER A 167 0.02 8.53 9.68
C SER A 167 0.74 7.20 9.39
N ALA A 168 0.97 6.89 8.11
CA ALA A 168 1.78 5.76 7.66
C ALA A 168 3.24 6.14 7.37
N ARG A 169 3.62 7.42 7.55
CA ARG A 169 4.92 7.99 7.19
C ARG A 169 5.22 7.91 5.69
N GLU A 170 4.18 7.96 4.87
CA GLU A 170 4.33 8.07 3.43
C GLU A 170 4.89 9.45 3.06
N TRP A 171 5.72 9.47 2.02
CA TRP A 171 6.23 10.71 1.43
C TRP A 171 5.59 10.93 0.05
N ALA A 172 5.62 12.15 -0.47
CA ALA A 172 5.27 12.41 -1.87
C ALA A 172 6.52 12.32 -2.76
N TYR A 173 7.58 13.01 -2.35
CA TYR A 173 8.88 13.03 -3.02
C TYR A 173 9.98 12.76 -1.99
N SER A 174 11.12 12.27 -2.44
CA SER A 174 12.35 12.30 -1.65
C SER A 174 12.81 13.74 -1.40
N GLU A 175 13.44 14.00 -0.24
CA GLU A 175 13.85 15.34 0.21
C GLU A 175 14.72 16.11 -0.79
N ASN A 176 15.45 15.41 -1.65
CA ASN A 176 16.39 16.02 -2.59
C ASN A 176 15.76 16.37 -3.97
N TYR A 177 14.44 16.29 -4.09
CA TYR A 177 13.73 16.68 -5.30
C TYR A 177 13.54 18.20 -5.38
N ASP A 178 13.94 18.79 -6.52
CA ASP A 178 13.64 20.18 -6.85
C ASP A 178 12.87 20.23 -8.19
N PRO A 179 11.58 20.59 -8.18
CA PRO A 179 10.76 20.60 -9.40
C PRO A 179 11.20 21.66 -10.43
N ASN A 180 12.03 22.63 -10.04
CA ASN A 180 12.51 23.66 -10.98
C ASN A 180 13.70 23.18 -11.81
N THR A 181 14.43 22.18 -11.32
CA THR A 181 15.69 21.72 -11.92
C THR A 181 15.71 20.24 -12.26
N MET A 182 14.72 19.47 -11.79
CA MET A 182 14.67 18.02 -11.95
C MET A 182 13.38 17.57 -12.65
N GLN A 183 13.50 16.54 -13.48
CA GLN A 183 12.37 15.94 -14.21
C GLN A 183 12.23 14.49 -13.81
N ILE A 184 11.01 14.09 -13.46
CA ILE A 184 10.66 12.71 -13.13
C ILE A 184 10.44 11.97 -14.44
N LYS A 185 11.18 10.88 -14.64
CA LYS A 185 11.22 10.21 -15.95
C LYS A 185 11.68 8.76 -15.96
N TYR A 186 12.01 8.20 -14.80
CA TYR A 186 12.45 6.80 -14.71
C TYR A 186 11.41 5.98 -13.97
N ILE A 187 11.08 4.83 -14.54
CA ILE A 187 10.16 3.84 -13.98
C ILE A 187 10.93 2.54 -13.83
N ARG A 188 10.78 1.86 -12.70
CA ARG A 188 11.48 0.61 -12.41
C ARG A 188 10.50 -0.49 -12.03
N TYR A 189 10.77 -1.67 -12.55
CA TYR A 189 10.09 -2.91 -12.18
C TYR A 189 11.13 -3.89 -11.65
N CYS A 190 10.85 -4.51 -10.51
CA CYS A 190 11.78 -5.34 -9.77
C CYS A 190 11.16 -6.68 -9.38
N HIS A 191 12.01 -7.59 -8.89
CA HIS A 191 11.68 -8.96 -8.49
C HIS A 191 11.10 -9.79 -9.65
N LEU A 192 11.46 -9.48 -10.89
CA LEU A 192 10.90 -10.11 -12.08
C LEU A 192 11.38 -11.56 -12.22
N SER A 193 10.58 -12.40 -12.87
CA SER A 193 10.96 -13.78 -13.25
C SER A 193 11.47 -13.84 -14.69
N GLU A 194 10.90 -13.01 -15.56
CA GLU A 194 11.16 -12.98 -17.00
C GLU A 194 11.09 -11.53 -17.50
N VAL A 195 11.93 -11.20 -18.50
CA VAL A 195 11.91 -9.91 -19.19
C VAL A 195 11.92 -10.15 -20.69
N ASN A 196 10.98 -9.52 -21.40
CA ASN A 196 10.69 -9.79 -22.82
C ASN A 196 11.21 -8.67 -23.73
N VAL A 197 12.06 -7.80 -23.17
CA VAL A 197 12.67 -6.62 -23.80
C VAL A 197 14.16 -6.58 -23.50
N LYS A 198 14.89 -5.73 -24.21
CA LYS A 198 16.34 -5.53 -24.05
C LYS A 198 16.66 -4.05 -23.84
N ILE A 199 17.83 -3.77 -23.27
CA ILE A 199 18.34 -2.39 -23.19
C ILE A 199 18.40 -1.80 -24.60
N GLY A 200 17.82 -0.61 -24.76
CA GLY A 200 17.71 0.08 -26.04
C GLY A 200 16.34 -0.02 -26.71
N ASP A 201 15.53 -1.01 -26.36
CA ASP A 201 14.20 -1.19 -26.93
C ASP A 201 13.27 -0.04 -26.56
N THR A 202 12.45 0.38 -27.53
CA THR A 202 11.31 1.28 -27.31
C THR A 202 10.05 0.44 -27.15
N VAL A 203 9.23 0.77 -26.15
CA VAL A 203 7.98 0.06 -25.83
C VAL A 203 6.79 1.00 -25.89
N LYS A 204 5.60 0.42 -26.09
CA LYS A 204 4.33 1.16 -26.08
C LYS A 204 3.56 0.95 -24.80
N ALA A 205 2.85 1.97 -24.33
CA ALA A 205 1.96 1.84 -23.19
C ALA A 205 0.99 0.66 -23.39
N GLY A 206 0.91 -0.24 -22.41
CA GLY A 206 0.09 -1.46 -22.46
C GLY A 206 0.78 -2.68 -23.08
N GLN A 207 2.00 -2.55 -23.60
CA GLN A 207 2.81 -3.69 -24.03
C GLN A 207 3.21 -4.55 -22.81
N VAL A 208 3.07 -5.88 -22.91
CA VAL A 208 3.65 -6.82 -21.94
C VAL A 208 5.16 -6.82 -22.12
N ILE A 209 5.91 -6.46 -21.08
CA ILE A 209 7.37 -6.27 -21.13
C ILE A 209 8.13 -7.21 -20.19
N ALA A 210 7.45 -7.81 -19.23
CA ALA A 210 8.04 -8.73 -18.27
C ALA A 210 6.96 -9.58 -17.57
N LYS A 211 7.41 -10.50 -16.72
CA LYS A 211 6.57 -11.22 -15.77
C LYS A 211 7.05 -11.00 -14.35
N THR A 212 6.10 -10.87 -13.42
CA THR A 212 6.40 -10.81 -11.99
C THR A 212 7.07 -12.10 -11.53
N GLY A 213 7.86 -12.01 -10.47
CA GLY A 213 8.56 -13.16 -9.89
C GLY A 213 8.81 -12.94 -8.41
N THR A 214 9.82 -13.62 -7.88
CA THR A 214 10.29 -13.43 -6.49
C THR A 214 11.82 -13.39 -6.42
N THR A 215 12.46 -12.78 -7.43
CA THR A 215 13.93 -12.72 -7.49
C THR A 215 14.53 -11.71 -6.52
N GLY A 216 15.79 -11.92 -6.13
CA GLY A 216 16.50 -11.06 -5.19
C GLY A 216 15.99 -11.24 -3.76
N ASN A 217 15.83 -10.14 -3.02
CA ASN A 217 15.40 -10.16 -1.62
C ASN A 217 13.89 -10.43 -1.43
N ALA A 218 13.13 -10.61 -2.51
CA ALA A 218 11.76 -11.09 -2.47
C ALA A 218 11.67 -12.63 -2.44
N SER A 219 12.78 -13.35 -2.58
CA SER A 219 12.81 -14.80 -2.49
C SER A 219 12.46 -15.25 -1.08
N GLY A 220 11.55 -16.23 -0.95
CA GLY A 220 11.02 -16.66 0.34
C GLY A 220 9.92 -15.76 0.90
N THR A 221 9.31 -14.89 0.07
CA THR A 221 8.24 -14.01 0.53
C THR A 221 6.91 -14.75 0.66
N HIS A 222 6.11 -14.39 1.66
CA HIS A 222 4.68 -14.70 1.75
C HIS A 222 3.79 -13.62 1.12
N ALA A 223 4.36 -12.55 0.56
CA ALA A 223 3.63 -11.50 -0.12
C ALA A 223 4.23 -11.32 -1.53
N PRO A 224 3.90 -12.18 -2.50
CA PRO A 224 4.44 -12.06 -3.85
C PRO A 224 3.95 -10.74 -4.49
N HIS A 225 4.87 -10.03 -5.12
CA HIS A 225 4.62 -8.69 -5.62
C HIS A 225 5.56 -8.32 -6.78
N VAL A 226 5.15 -7.30 -7.53
CA VAL A 226 6.10 -6.47 -8.27
C VAL A 226 6.44 -5.26 -7.43
N HIS A 227 7.74 -5.01 -7.20
CA HIS A 227 8.17 -3.76 -6.60
C HIS A 227 8.33 -2.71 -7.71
N PHE A 228 7.60 -1.61 -7.58
CA PHE A 228 7.43 -0.60 -8.61
C PHE A 228 7.94 0.76 -8.10
N GLU A 229 8.92 1.35 -8.80
CA GLU A 229 9.50 2.65 -8.44
C GLU A 229 9.24 3.69 -9.53
N ILE A 230 9.08 4.95 -9.11
CA ILE A 230 9.17 6.13 -9.97
C ILE A 230 10.31 7.02 -9.44
N ALA A 231 11.11 7.58 -10.35
CA ALA A 231 12.31 8.32 -10.01
C ALA A 231 12.61 9.46 -11.00
N PHE A 232 13.33 10.47 -10.51
CA PHE A 232 13.95 11.52 -11.34
C PHE A 232 15.42 11.25 -11.66
N GLU A 233 16.06 10.34 -10.91
CA GLU A 233 17.38 9.79 -11.21
C GLU A 233 17.42 8.31 -10.82
N MET A 234 18.06 7.46 -11.64
CA MET A 234 18.06 6.01 -11.42
C MET A 234 18.76 5.61 -10.11
N ARG A 235 19.80 6.35 -9.67
CA ARG A 235 20.66 5.95 -8.56
C ARG A 235 20.38 6.75 -7.31
N GLY A 236 20.30 6.10 -6.16
CA GLY A 236 20.16 6.75 -4.86
C GLY A 236 20.22 5.71 -3.76
N LYS A 237 20.72 6.08 -2.58
CA LYS A 237 20.64 5.23 -1.39
C LYS A 237 19.32 5.49 -0.68
N GLY A 238 18.59 4.43 -0.34
CA GLY A 238 17.29 4.57 0.32
C GLY A 238 16.32 5.38 -0.55
N LEU A 239 15.61 6.33 0.06
CA LEU A 239 14.58 7.12 -0.61
C LEU A 239 15.13 8.15 -1.61
N ILE A 240 16.44 8.40 -1.65
CA ILE A 240 17.03 9.40 -2.54
C ILE A 240 16.61 9.15 -4.00
N ASN A 241 16.21 10.22 -4.68
CA ASN A 241 15.81 10.22 -6.08
C ASN A 241 14.48 9.53 -6.42
N ARG A 242 13.67 9.20 -5.41
CA ARG A 242 12.41 8.49 -5.58
C ARG A 242 11.20 9.38 -5.39
N VAL A 243 10.09 8.98 -5.99
CA VAL A 243 8.79 9.64 -5.94
C VAL A 243 7.73 8.60 -5.66
N ASN A 244 6.70 8.97 -4.90
CA ASN A 244 5.62 8.06 -4.56
C ASN A 244 4.85 7.63 -5.83
N PRO A 245 4.82 6.33 -6.18
CA PRO A 245 4.11 5.87 -7.36
C PRO A 245 2.61 6.15 -7.32
N GLU A 246 2.01 6.23 -6.14
CA GLU A 246 0.59 6.56 -5.98
C GLU A 246 0.26 8.00 -6.37
N MET A 247 1.26 8.87 -6.61
CA MET A 247 1.05 10.18 -7.25
C MET A 247 0.59 10.05 -8.70
N TYR A 248 0.88 8.94 -9.36
CA TYR A 248 0.61 8.75 -10.79
C TYR A 248 -0.39 7.63 -11.03
N PHE A 249 -0.38 6.57 -10.20
CA PHE A 249 -1.23 5.41 -10.37
C PHE A 249 -2.20 5.24 -9.20
N LYS A 250 -3.42 4.79 -9.50
CA LYS A 250 -4.41 4.42 -8.48
C LYS A 250 -4.24 2.95 -8.18
N ILE A 251 -3.80 2.65 -6.97
CA ILE A 251 -3.52 1.29 -6.51
C ILE A 251 -4.45 1.03 -5.32
N LYS A 252 -5.28 -0.02 -5.41
CA LYS A 252 -6.28 -0.33 -4.38
C LYS A 252 -5.57 -0.61 -3.06
N ASN A 253 -6.07 -0.01 -1.98
CA ASN A 253 -5.57 -0.21 -0.63
C ASN A 253 -6.66 0.01 0.40
N GLY A 254 -6.44 -0.45 1.64
CA GLY A 254 -7.35 -0.19 2.76
C GLY A 254 -8.81 -0.54 2.46
N LYS A 255 -9.69 0.48 2.49
CA LYS A 255 -11.13 0.33 2.22
C LYS A 255 -11.46 0.03 0.75
N ASP A 256 -10.53 0.29 -0.17
CA ASP A 256 -10.72 0.07 -1.61
C ASP A 256 -10.40 -1.39 -2.01
N LEU A 257 -9.84 -2.18 -1.09
CA LEU A 257 -9.68 -3.63 -1.27
C LEU A 257 -11.02 -4.34 -1.03
N THR A 258 -11.50 -5.05 -2.04
CA THR A 258 -12.70 -5.89 -1.92
C THR A 258 -12.42 -7.13 -1.06
N GLU A 259 -13.47 -7.82 -0.61
CA GLU A 259 -13.30 -9.10 0.10
C GLU A 259 -12.63 -10.16 -0.78
N LYS A 260 -12.83 -10.12 -2.10
CA LYS A 260 -12.14 -10.98 -3.05
C LYS A 260 -10.64 -10.68 -3.09
N ASP A 261 -10.28 -9.41 -3.09
CA ASP A 261 -8.89 -8.95 -3.07
C ASP A 261 -8.16 -9.44 -1.81
N LYS A 262 -8.76 -9.20 -0.64
CA LYS A 262 -8.21 -9.64 0.64
C LYS A 262 -8.07 -11.16 0.69
N LYS A 263 -9.07 -11.90 0.22
CA LYS A 263 -9.02 -13.37 0.16
C LYS A 263 -7.88 -13.86 -0.72
N ALA A 264 -7.70 -13.28 -1.92
CA ALA A 264 -6.62 -13.66 -2.82
C ALA A 264 -5.23 -13.46 -2.17
N GLN A 265 -5.03 -12.34 -1.50
CA GLN A 265 -3.77 -12.07 -0.78
C GLN A 265 -3.60 -12.98 0.44
N THR A 266 -4.68 -13.29 1.16
CA THR A 266 -4.67 -14.21 2.33
C THR A 266 -4.31 -15.63 1.92
N GLU A 267 -4.82 -16.11 0.78
CA GLU A 267 -4.45 -17.44 0.28
C GLU A 267 -3.01 -17.46 -0.21
N ALA A 268 -2.56 -16.41 -0.91
CA ALA A 268 -1.17 -16.29 -1.35
C ALA A 268 -0.18 -16.26 -0.18
N SER A 269 -0.56 -15.69 0.97
CA SER A 269 0.32 -15.59 2.14
C SER A 269 0.51 -16.87 2.93
N LYS A 270 -0.23 -17.94 2.61
CA LYS A 270 0.00 -19.27 3.18
C LYS A 270 1.16 -20.01 2.51
N THR A 271 1.64 -19.49 1.38
CA THR A 271 2.73 -20.08 0.60
C THR A 271 3.98 -19.21 0.71
N GLU A 272 5.12 -19.85 0.89
CA GLU A 272 6.42 -19.21 0.70
C GLU A 272 6.82 -19.31 -0.78
N TRP A 273 7.05 -18.16 -1.42
CA TRP A 273 7.26 -18.09 -2.86
C TRP A 273 8.75 -17.97 -3.20
N PHE A 274 9.21 -18.83 -4.11
CA PHE A 274 10.60 -18.88 -4.57
C PHE A 274 10.66 -18.83 -6.09
N GLU A 275 11.68 -18.16 -6.61
CA GLU A 275 11.97 -18.21 -8.04
C GLU A 275 12.74 -19.47 -8.41
N THR A 276 12.49 -19.98 -9.62
CA THR A 276 13.31 -21.06 -10.18
C THR A 276 14.76 -20.63 -10.39
N LYS A 277 15.70 -21.57 -10.23
CA LYS A 277 17.13 -21.29 -10.45
C LYS A 277 17.38 -20.90 -11.91
N GLY A 278 18.25 -19.91 -12.13
CA GLY A 278 18.72 -19.52 -13.45
C GLY A 278 18.00 -18.32 -14.07
N TYR A 279 17.14 -17.62 -13.30
CA TYR A 279 16.56 -16.32 -13.70
C TYR A 279 17.61 -15.26 -14.06
N ASP A 280 18.85 -15.46 -13.62
CA ASP A 280 20.00 -14.56 -13.83
C ASP A 280 20.80 -14.88 -15.09
N LYS A 281 20.57 -16.03 -15.73
CA LYS A 281 21.32 -16.45 -16.91
C LYS A 281 21.10 -15.47 -18.07
N GLY A 282 22.19 -14.91 -18.59
CA GLY A 282 22.16 -13.99 -19.73
C GLY A 282 22.01 -12.52 -19.36
N PHE A 283 21.93 -12.18 -18.07
CA PHE A 283 21.90 -10.81 -17.59
C PHE A 283 23.19 -10.43 -16.86
N SER A 284 23.56 -9.14 -16.89
CA SER A 284 24.66 -8.65 -16.04
C SER A 284 24.24 -8.64 -14.57
N GLU A 285 25.18 -8.94 -13.67
CA GLU A 285 24.98 -8.84 -12.21
C GLU A 285 25.10 -7.41 -11.68
N LYS A 286 25.46 -6.46 -12.55
CA LYS A 286 25.55 -5.04 -12.22
C LYS A 286 24.95 -4.21 -13.34
N SER A 287 24.51 -3.02 -12.99
CA SER A 287 24.06 -2.06 -13.99
C SER A 287 25.17 -1.76 -14.99
N THR A 288 24.79 -1.75 -16.26
CA THR A 288 25.68 -1.34 -17.37
C THR A 288 26.17 0.11 -17.22
N LEU A 289 25.46 0.94 -16.46
CA LEU A 289 25.84 2.32 -16.17
C LEU A 289 26.94 2.43 -15.10
N LEU A 290 27.04 1.45 -14.19
CA LEU A 290 28.15 1.36 -13.23
C LEU A 290 29.44 0.86 -13.90
N GLU A 291 29.31 -0.01 -14.90
CA GLU A 291 30.44 -0.52 -15.69
C GLU A 291 31.01 0.55 -16.65
N ALA A 292 30.18 1.47 -17.14
CA ALA A 292 30.58 2.53 -18.05
C ALA A 292 31.32 3.72 -17.39
N GLY A 293 31.75 3.62 -16.13
CA GLY A 293 32.43 4.70 -15.39
C GLY A 293 31.58 5.97 -15.17
N LYS A 294 30.28 5.93 -15.51
CA LYS A 294 29.34 7.03 -15.29
C LYS A 294 28.81 6.95 -13.87
N ASN A 295 29.66 7.21 -12.89
CA ASN A 295 29.21 7.50 -11.53
C ASN A 295 28.74 8.97 -11.47
N PRO A 296 27.43 9.27 -11.44
CA PRO A 296 26.95 10.66 -11.45
C PRO A 296 27.32 11.41 -10.16
N ASN A 297 27.77 10.69 -9.13
CA ASN A 297 28.14 11.26 -7.83
C ASN A 297 29.54 11.88 -7.80
N GLU A 298 30.40 11.65 -8.80
CA GLU A 298 31.75 12.26 -8.79
C GLU A 298 31.76 13.73 -9.21
N ASN A 299 30.71 14.23 -9.88
CA ASN A 299 30.76 15.57 -10.49
C ASN A 299 29.86 16.64 -9.85
N LYS A 300 29.21 16.38 -8.70
CA LYS A 300 28.36 17.38 -8.03
C LYS A 300 28.79 17.84 -6.62
N ASN A 301 29.79 17.22 -5.99
CA ASN A 301 30.17 17.55 -4.61
C ASN A 301 31.45 18.40 -4.40
N LEU A 302 32.12 18.86 -5.47
CA LEU A 302 33.37 19.65 -5.33
C LEU A 302 33.26 21.14 -5.70
N LYS A 303 32.16 21.60 -6.31
CA LYS A 303 32.02 23.02 -6.70
C LYS A 303 31.26 23.89 -5.69
N ASN A 304 30.40 23.33 -4.84
CA ASN A 304 29.57 24.12 -3.91
C ASN A 304 30.15 24.32 -2.50
N MET A 305 31.30 23.72 -2.16
CA MET A 305 31.98 23.96 -0.86
C MET A 305 33.09 25.03 -0.90
N LYS A 306 33.44 25.57 -2.07
CA LYS A 306 34.50 26.60 -2.19
C LYS A 306 34.00 28.05 -2.26
N GLN A 307 32.68 28.31 -2.25
CA GLN A 307 32.12 29.68 -2.31
C GLN A 307 31.46 30.16 -1.00
N LYS A 308 31.52 29.41 0.10
CA LYS A 308 31.03 29.86 1.43
C LYS A 308 32.14 30.12 2.46
N LYS A 309 33.39 30.24 2.02
CA LYS A 309 34.49 30.74 2.86
C LYS A 309 35.35 31.71 2.06
N LYS A 310 34.88 32.95 1.96
CA LYS A 310 35.68 34.17 1.90
C LYS A 310 34.76 35.36 2.11
#